data_AF-A0A0W0VTR6-F1
#
_entry.id   AF-A0A0W0VTR6-F1
#
_cell.length_a   1.000
_cell.length_b   1.000
_cell.length_c   1.000
_cell.angle_alpha   90.00
_cell.angle_beta   90.00
_cell.angle_gamma   90.00
#
_symmetry.space_group_name_H-M   'P 1'
#
loop_
_entity.id
_entity.type
_entity.pdbx_description
1 polymer ?
#
loop_
_entity_poly.entity_id
_entity_poly.type
_entity_poly.pdbx_seq_one_letter_code
_entity_poly.pdbx_strand_id
1 'polypeptide(L)'
;MSTKSRLDFLLGLGVMLLPLSTMATSPTEMTKDDWLAKLKEVAPSVICKGFFEEASLKQRMDDLKIDNAKCTSLIPDSFEKCQKQYYSNLPAMMNKESASKWGHTLGECIGTDFATKYLVSASSPSTASSSTQSVDMPKDKWLEQVKALAPTMICNGFFEDESIKKKLQGRNIDNAKCMTLIPESFDKCQTQYYSSLPSTLNVETANTWGHKIGECIGTDFAKKYLVPAETTTNGQ
;
A
#
# COMPACT_ATOMS: atom_id res chain seq x y z
N MET A 1 -14.75 -17.31 -63.83
CA MET A 1 -15.33 -16.39 -62.83
C MET A 1 -14.85 -16.78 -61.44
N SER A 2 -14.24 -15.81 -60.76
CA SER A 2 -14.19 -15.60 -59.29
C SER A 2 -13.54 -16.67 -58.39
N THR A 3 -12.28 -16.49 -57.95
CA THR A 3 -11.77 -15.69 -56.79
C THR A 3 -11.96 -16.38 -55.43
N LYS A 4 -10.86 -16.78 -54.75
CA LYS A 4 -10.25 -16.12 -53.54
C LYS A 4 -10.91 -16.63 -52.24
N SER A 5 -10.28 -16.91 -51.10
CA SER A 5 -8.97 -16.61 -50.53
C SER A 5 -8.73 -17.57 -49.35
N ARG A 6 -7.47 -17.87 -49.06
CA ARG A 6 -7.03 -18.24 -47.70
C ARG A 6 -7.26 -17.04 -46.76
N LEU A 7 -7.63 -17.29 -45.52
CA LEU A 7 -7.32 -16.39 -44.41
C LEU A 7 -7.15 -17.17 -43.12
N ASP A 8 -5.90 -17.21 -42.68
CA ASP A 8 -5.46 -17.47 -41.31
C ASP A 8 -6.24 -16.61 -40.31
N PHE A 9 -6.59 -17.19 -39.16
CA PHE A 9 -6.91 -16.42 -37.96
C PHE A 9 -6.06 -16.92 -36.79
N LEU A 10 -4.79 -16.55 -36.86
CA LEU A 10 -3.94 -16.38 -35.69
C LEU A 10 -4.40 -15.11 -34.96
N LEU A 11 -5.05 -15.26 -33.81
CA LEU A 11 -4.97 -14.28 -32.74
C LEU A 11 -4.81 -15.03 -31.42
N GLY A 12 -3.56 -15.44 -31.17
CA GLY A 12 -3.08 -15.72 -29.83
C GLY A 12 -3.29 -14.45 -29.00
N LEU A 13 -4.13 -14.56 -27.98
CA LEU A 13 -4.38 -13.52 -26.99
C LEU A 13 -3.03 -13.08 -26.42
N GLY A 14 -2.70 -11.84 -26.76
CA GLY A 14 -1.50 -11.15 -26.34
C GLY A 14 -1.40 -11.18 -24.83
N VAL A 15 -0.29 -11.74 -24.37
CA VAL A 15 0.30 -11.37 -23.08
C VAL A 15 0.51 -9.86 -23.13
N MET A 16 -0.41 -9.09 -22.56
CA MET A 16 -0.19 -7.70 -22.17
C MET A 16 0.81 -7.72 -21.02
N LEU A 17 2.09 -7.90 -21.37
CA LEU A 17 3.20 -7.35 -20.60
C LEU A 17 2.97 -5.83 -20.61
N LEU A 18 2.30 -5.33 -19.56
CA LEU A 18 2.27 -3.92 -19.27
C LEU A 18 3.72 -3.39 -19.31
N PRO A 19 4.03 -2.38 -20.13
CA PRO A 19 5.34 -1.78 -20.11
C PRO A 19 5.42 -0.88 -18.86
N LEU A 20 5.74 -1.49 -17.72
CA LEU A 20 6.41 -0.75 -16.63
C LEU A 20 7.85 -0.34 -17.05
N SER A 21 8.28 -0.69 -18.26
CA SER A 21 9.60 -0.39 -18.81
C SER A 21 9.73 0.99 -19.47
N THR A 22 8.67 1.79 -19.64
CA THR A 22 8.77 3.10 -20.34
C THR A 22 9.11 4.29 -19.43
N MET A 23 9.33 4.06 -18.13
CA MET A 23 10.04 5.01 -17.26
C MET A 23 11.53 4.64 -17.09
N ALA A 24 12.01 3.58 -17.76
CA ALA A 24 13.40 3.17 -17.74
C ALA A 24 14.21 3.73 -18.92
N THR A 25 14.00 4.98 -19.30
CA THR A 25 15.08 5.77 -19.91
C THR A 25 16.05 6.04 -18.77
N SER A 26 17.14 5.28 -18.74
CA SER A 26 18.18 5.27 -17.69
C SER A 26 18.34 6.63 -16.99
N PRO A 27 18.18 6.75 -15.67
CA PRO A 27 18.54 7.99 -15.03
C PRO A 27 20.06 8.11 -15.11
N THR A 28 20.53 9.09 -15.87
CA THR A 28 21.69 9.88 -15.42
C THR A 28 21.44 10.17 -13.94
N GLU A 29 22.39 9.79 -13.09
CA GLU A 29 22.31 10.08 -11.65
C GLU A 29 21.84 11.53 -11.47
N MET A 30 20.80 11.72 -10.66
CA MET A 30 20.24 13.05 -10.41
C MET A 30 20.30 13.37 -8.93
N THR A 31 20.20 14.65 -8.59
CA THR A 31 20.18 15.04 -7.19
C THR A 31 18.89 14.54 -6.52
N LYS A 32 18.92 14.34 -5.21
CA LYS A 32 17.69 14.01 -4.46
C LYS A 32 16.58 15.04 -4.63
N ASP A 33 16.92 16.32 -4.83
CA ASP A 33 15.95 17.39 -5.01
C ASP A 33 15.25 17.29 -6.37
N ASP A 34 16.02 17.07 -7.44
CA ASP A 34 15.46 16.85 -8.79
C ASP A 34 14.59 15.59 -8.84
N TRP A 35 15.04 14.53 -8.18
CA TRP A 35 14.29 13.28 -8.07
C TRP A 35 12.97 13.47 -7.33
N LEU A 36 12.99 14.17 -6.19
CA LEU A 36 11.78 14.47 -5.40
C LEU A 36 10.80 15.37 -6.17
N ALA A 37 11.30 16.36 -6.92
CA ALA A 37 10.44 17.21 -7.75
C ALA A 37 9.68 16.39 -8.79
N LYS A 38 10.38 15.50 -9.52
CA LYS A 38 9.74 14.58 -10.48
C LYS A 38 8.78 13.62 -9.79
N LEU A 39 9.16 13.09 -8.62
CA LEU A 39 8.30 12.19 -7.87
C LEU A 39 7.02 12.91 -7.42
N LYS A 40 7.09 14.18 -7.01
CA LYS A 40 5.94 14.99 -6.59
C LYS A 40 4.90 15.14 -7.71
N GLU A 41 5.35 15.25 -8.96
CA GLU A 41 4.47 15.38 -10.13
C GLU A 41 3.72 14.07 -10.43
N VAL A 42 4.38 12.92 -10.31
CA VAL A 42 3.81 11.62 -10.70
C VAL A 42 3.10 10.88 -9.57
N ALA A 43 3.50 11.11 -8.31
CA ALA A 43 3.00 10.37 -7.15
C ALA A 43 1.46 10.43 -7.01
N PRO A 44 0.77 11.58 -7.16
CA PRO A 44 -0.68 11.62 -7.07
C PRO A 44 -1.38 10.65 -8.02
N SER A 45 -0.96 10.62 -9.28
CA SER A 45 -1.57 9.75 -10.28
C SER A 45 -1.32 8.28 -9.97
N VAL A 46 -0.07 7.92 -9.65
CA VAL A 46 0.34 6.54 -9.39
C VAL A 46 -0.33 5.98 -8.13
N ILE A 47 -0.33 6.73 -7.04
CA ILE A 47 -0.92 6.29 -5.77
C ILE A 47 -2.43 6.13 -5.91
N CYS A 48 -3.12 7.12 -6.51
CA CYS A 48 -4.56 7.02 -6.72
C CYS A 48 -4.91 5.83 -7.61
N LYS A 49 -4.16 5.62 -8.70
CA LYS A 49 -4.35 4.46 -9.56
C LYS A 49 -4.29 3.14 -8.76
N GLY A 50 -3.30 2.98 -7.88
CA GLY A 50 -3.20 1.80 -7.01
C GLY A 50 -4.44 1.60 -6.14
N PHE A 51 -4.99 2.67 -5.53
CA PHE A 51 -6.23 2.58 -4.76
C PHE A 51 -7.46 2.19 -5.60
N PHE A 52 -7.53 2.59 -6.88
CA PHE A 52 -8.65 2.28 -7.77
C PHE A 52 -8.53 0.91 -8.47
N GLU A 53 -7.34 0.35 -8.60
CA GLU A 53 -7.13 -0.99 -9.17
C GLU A 53 -7.47 -2.10 -8.18
N GLU A 54 -7.36 -1.82 -6.88
CA GLU A 54 -7.65 -2.76 -5.80
C GLU A 54 -9.13 -2.71 -5.40
N ALA A 55 -9.88 -3.80 -5.63
CA ALA A 55 -11.34 -3.82 -5.50
C ALA A 55 -11.87 -3.35 -4.13
N SER A 56 -11.24 -3.77 -3.03
CA SER A 56 -11.65 -3.38 -1.67
C SER A 56 -11.34 -1.90 -1.36
N LEU A 57 -10.19 -1.40 -1.82
CA LEU A 57 -9.81 -0.01 -1.65
C LEU A 57 -10.66 0.89 -2.53
N LYS A 58 -10.94 0.47 -3.76
CA LYS A 58 -11.88 1.14 -4.67
C LYS A 58 -13.26 1.22 -4.05
N GLN A 59 -13.80 0.12 -3.53
CA GLN A 59 -15.10 0.13 -2.86
C GLN A 59 -15.11 1.16 -1.73
N ARG A 60 -14.04 1.21 -0.93
CA ARG A 60 -13.94 2.19 0.16
C ARG A 60 -13.86 3.63 -0.34
N MET A 61 -13.14 3.89 -1.43
CA MET A 61 -13.07 5.20 -2.07
C MET A 61 -14.45 5.63 -2.58
N ASP A 62 -15.18 4.72 -3.23
CA ASP A 62 -16.54 4.95 -3.74
C ASP A 62 -17.51 5.26 -2.59
N ASP A 63 -17.49 4.47 -1.51
CA ASP A 63 -18.33 4.65 -0.31
C ASP A 63 -18.14 6.05 0.31
N LEU A 64 -16.90 6.56 0.25
CA LEU A 64 -16.51 7.86 0.79
C LEU A 64 -16.60 9.00 -0.23
N LYS A 65 -17.09 8.72 -1.45
CA LYS A 65 -17.19 9.68 -2.55
C LYS A 65 -15.86 10.38 -2.81
N ILE A 66 -14.78 9.59 -2.89
CA ILE A 66 -13.46 10.03 -3.30
C ILE A 66 -13.25 9.48 -4.71
N ASP A 67 -13.46 10.33 -5.72
CA ASP A 67 -13.12 10.01 -7.11
C ASP A 67 -11.62 10.26 -7.38
N ASN A 68 -11.16 9.98 -8.60
CA ASN A 68 -9.75 10.13 -8.96
C ASN A 68 -9.26 11.59 -8.85
N ALA A 69 -10.09 12.57 -9.19
CA ALA A 69 -9.73 13.99 -9.09
C ALA A 69 -9.59 14.43 -7.63
N LYS A 70 -10.51 14.00 -6.76
CA LYS A 70 -10.43 14.25 -5.33
C LYS A 70 -9.25 13.51 -4.70
N CYS A 71 -8.99 12.26 -5.09
CA CYS A 71 -7.81 11.54 -4.64
C CYS A 71 -6.52 12.30 -4.98
N THR A 72 -6.34 12.66 -6.25
CA THR A 72 -5.11 13.32 -6.74
C THR A 72 -4.89 14.68 -6.10
N SER A 73 -5.96 15.42 -5.78
CA SER A 73 -5.86 16.70 -5.06
C SER A 73 -5.52 16.57 -3.57
N LEU A 74 -5.74 15.40 -2.96
CA LEU A 74 -5.46 15.13 -1.54
C LEU A 74 -4.09 14.49 -1.28
N ILE A 75 -3.45 13.89 -2.30
CA ILE A 75 -2.11 13.29 -2.17
C ILE A 75 -1.00 14.30 -1.83
N PRO A 76 -0.96 15.55 -2.35
CA PRO A 76 0.12 16.49 -2.09
C PRO A 76 0.42 16.71 -0.60
N ASP A 77 -0.61 16.78 0.26
CA ASP A 77 -0.44 16.92 1.71
C ASP A 77 0.29 15.71 2.33
N SER A 78 -0.02 14.51 1.85
CA SER A 78 0.62 13.27 2.30
C SER A 78 2.06 13.18 1.77
N PHE A 79 2.27 13.61 0.51
CA PHE A 79 3.59 13.70 -0.10
C PHE A 79 4.52 14.62 0.69
N GLU A 80 4.08 15.83 1.02
CA GLU A 80 4.92 16.80 1.74
C GLU A 80 5.28 16.31 3.14
N LYS A 81 4.36 15.64 3.82
CA LYS A 81 4.63 15.01 5.12
C LYS A 81 5.70 13.92 4.99
N CYS A 82 5.52 12.97 4.08
CA CYS A 82 6.46 11.86 3.89
C CYS A 82 7.82 12.34 3.38
N GLN A 83 7.84 13.32 2.47
CA GLN A 83 9.07 13.96 2.03
C GLN A 83 9.83 14.54 3.23
N LYS A 84 9.18 15.35 4.08
CA LYS A 84 9.83 15.94 5.27
C LYS A 84 10.39 14.88 6.21
N GLN A 85 9.66 13.79 6.41
CA GLN A 85 10.06 12.68 7.28
C GLN A 85 11.34 11.99 6.80
N TYR A 86 11.47 11.73 5.50
CA TYR A 86 12.57 10.92 4.96
C TYR A 86 13.68 11.71 4.25
N TYR A 87 13.51 13.02 4.01
CA TYR A 87 14.44 13.84 3.24
C TYR A 87 15.90 13.76 3.74
N SER A 88 16.08 13.73 5.06
CA SER A 88 17.41 13.64 5.69
C SER A 88 18.12 12.30 5.46
N ASN A 89 17.36 11.25 5.16
CA ASN A 89 17.86 9.89 4.93
C ASN A 89 18.13 9.59 3.45
N LEU A 90 17.65 10.45 2.55
CA LEU A 90 17.90 10.30 1.12
C LEU A 90 19.38 10.52 0.80
N PRO A 91 19.99 9.68 -0.05
CA PRO A 91 21.34 9.93 -0.54
C PRO A 91 21.37 11.23 -1.35
N ALA A 92 22.51 11.91 -1.39
CA ALA A 92 22.63 13.18 -2.14
C ALA A 92 22.35 12.98 -3.65
N MET A 93 22.76 11.82 -4.18
CA MET A 93 22.54 11.41 -5.56
C MET A 93 21.64 10.18 -5.61
N MET A 94 20.66 10.24 -6.50
CA MET A 94 19.69 9.19 -6.78
C MET A 94 20.09 8.46 -8.06
N ASN A 95 20.45 7.19 -7.89
CA ASN A 95 20.61 6.23 -8.98
C ASN A 95 19.38 5.33 -9.09
N LYS A 96 19.36 4.40 -10.05
CA LYS A 96 18.20 3.51 -10.27
C LYS A 96 17.81 2.69 -9.02
N GLU A 97 18.79 2.15 -8.31
CA GLU A 97 18.56 1.31 -7.14
C GLU A 97 17.99 2.11 -5.97
N SER A 98 18.64 3.23 -5.63
CA SER A 98 18.17 4.13 -4.57
C SER A 98 16.81 4.76 -4.91
N ALA A 99 16.57 5.14 -6.18
CA ALA A 99 15.27 5.64 -6.64
C ALA A 99 14.16 4.60 -6.50
N SER A 100 14.44 3.34 -6.83
CA SER A 100 13.48 2.25 -6.64
C SER A 100 13.15 2.04 -5.16
N LYS A 101 14.18 1.96 -4.31
CA LYS A 101 14.01 1.77 -2.87
C LYS A 101 13.22 2.92 -2.23
N TRP A 102 13.67 4.15 -2.45
CA TRP A 102 13.05 5.32 -1.83
C TRP A 102 11.70 5.69 -2.46
N GLY A 103 11.50 5.38 -3.74
CA GLY A 103 10.20 5.50 -4.39
C GLY A 103 9.16 4.61 -3.73
N HIS A 104 9.53 3.37 -3.41
CA HIS A 104 8.67 2.45 -2.66
C HIS A 104 8.42 2.95 -1.23
N THR A 105 9.46 3.32 -0.48
CA THR A 105 9.33 3.85 0.89
C THR A 105 8.43 5.09 0.97
N LEU A 106 8.61 6.05 0.05
CA LEU A 106 7.74 7.23 0.01
C LEU A 106 6.32 6.86 -0.43
N GLY A 107 6.16 5.97 -1.40
CA GLY A 107 4.85 5.50 -1.85
C GLY A 107 4.04 4.83 -0.74
N GLU A 108 4.67 3.94 0.03
CA GLU A 108 4.06 3.28 1.19
C GLU A 108 3.66 4.29 2.27
N CYS A 109 4.55 5.24 2.59
CA CYS A 109 4.24 6.31 3.53
C CYS A 109 3.04 7.15 3.07
N ILE A 110 3.03 7.57 1.80
CA ILE A 110 1.97 8.41 1.23
C ILE A 110 0.64 7.65 1.23
N GLY A 111 0.64 6.40 0.77
CA GLY A 111 -0.55 5.55 0.74
C GLY A 111 -1.10 5.33 2.14
N THR A 112 -0.24 5.05 3.12
CA THR A 112 -0.63 4.85 4.52
C THR A 112 -1.21 6.13 5.14
N ASP A 113 -0.56 7.26 4.93
CA ASP A 113 -1.03 8.56 5.47
C ASP A 113 -2.36 8.97 4.83
N PHE A 114 -2.49 8.81 3.51
CA PHE A 114 -3.73 9.05 2.79
C PHE A 114 -4.86 8.14 3.30
N ALA A 115 -4.60 6.84 3.42
CA ALA A 115 -5.59 5.89 3.90
C ALA A 115 -6.05 6.22 5.32
N THR A 116 -5.12 6.56 6.20
CA THR A 116 -5.45 6.94 7.58
C THR A 116 -6.30 8.21 7.63
N LYS A 117 -5.92 9.24 6.87
CA LYS A 117 -6.64 10.53 6.83
C LYS A 117 -8.02 10.41 6.21
N TYR A 118 -8.15 9.70 5.10
CA TYR A 118 -9.34 9.79 4.26
C TYR A 118 -10.14 8.49 4.19
N LEU A 119 -9.52 7.32 4.28
CA LEU A 119 -10.24 6.03 4.20
C LEU A 119 -10.69 5.52 5.56
N VAL A 120 -9.86 5.75 6.59
CA VAL A 120 -10.16 5.42 7.97
C VAL A 120 -10.96 6.58 8.57
N SER A 121 -10.41 7.78 8.70
CA SER A 121 -11.09 8.84 9.49
C SER A 121 -12.51 9.27 9.01
N ALA A 122 -12.89 9.04 7.75
CA ALA A 122 -14.12 9.58 7.16
C ALA A 122 -15.44 8.80 7.41
N SER A 123 -15.46 7.68 8.14
CA SER A 123 -16.71 6.88 8.32
C SER A 123 -17.70 7.38 9.38
N SER A 124 -17.59 8.62 9.87
CA SER A 124 -18.72 9.19 10.64
C SER A 124 -19.79 9.70 9.68
N PRO A 125 -21.06 9.29 9.84
CA PRO A 125 -22.12 9.78 8.98
C PRO A 125 -22.33 11.27 9.25
N SER A 126 -22.39 12.03 8.16
CA SER A 126 -23.01 13.36 8.05
C SER A 126 -22.21 14.54 8.64
N THR A 127 -21.45 15.23 7.78
CA THR A 127 -21.81 16.57 7.28
C THR A 127 -20.68 17.06 6.38
N ALA A 128 -21.02 17.45 5.15
CA ALA A 128 -20.14 18.18 4.27
C ALA A 128 -19.77 19.50 4.95
N SER A 129 -18.55 19.60 5.47
CA SER A 129 -17.91 20.87 5.74
C SER A 129 -16.42 20.72 5.51
N SER A 130 -15.96 21.36 4.45
CA SER A 130 -14.55 21.70 4.24
C SER A 130 -14.03 22.39 5.49
N SER A 131 -13.34 21.64 6.33
CA SER A 131 -12.34 22.14 7.24
C SER A 131 -11.46 20.98 7.63
N THR A 132 -10.15 21.18 7.53
CA THR A 132 -9.06 20.27 7.84
C THR A 132 -8.94 20.03 9.36
N GLN A 133 -10.07 19.82 10.03
CA GLN A 133 -10.09 19.48 11.45
C GLN A 133 -9.78 17.99 11.58
N SER A 134 -8.73 17.69 12.34
CA SER A 134 -8.44 16.34 12.79
C SER A 134 -9.66 15.81 13.56
N VAL A 135 -10.49 15.03 12.89
CA VAL A 135 -11.61 14.36 13.55
C VAL A 135 -11.00 13.25 14.40
N ASP A 136 -10.90 13.50 15.70
CA ASP A 136 -10.52 12.50 16.68
C ASP A 136 -11.50 11.34 16.60
N MET A 137 -10.99 10.15 16.29
CA MET A 137 -11.78 8.94 16.10
C MET A 137 -11.69 8.04 17.33
N PRO A 138 -12.83 7.53 17.87
CA PRO A 138 -12.80 6.55 18.94
C PRO A 138 -12.01 5.30 18.54
N LYS A 139 -11.18 4.77 19.46
CA LYS A 139 -10.26 3.67 19.14
C LYS A 139 -10.94 2.41 18.59
N ASP A 140 -12.14 2.08 19.05
CA ASP A 140 -12.87 0.89 18.61
C ASP A 140 -13.31 1.04 17.15
N LYS A 141 -13.79 2.24 16.80
CA LYS A 141 -14.16 2.58 15.42
C LYS A 141 -12.95 2.60 14.50
N TRP A 142 -11.83 3.16 14.96
CA TRP A 142 -10.57 3.14 14.21
C TRP A 142 -10.12 1.69 13.95
N LEU A 143 -10.10 0.84 14.98
CA LEU A 143 -9.71 -0.57 14.86
C LEU A 143 -10.61 -1.35 13.89
N GLU A 144 -11.92 -1.16 13.94
CA GLU A 144 -12.86 -1.82 13.03
C GLU A 144 -12.53 -1.52 11.55
N GLN A 145 -12.14 -0.28 11.26
CA GLN A 145 -11.78 0.12 9.90
C GLN A 145 -10.42 -0.39 9.47
N VAL A 146 -9.43 -0.33 10.36
CA VAL A 146 -8.12 -0.92 10.08
C VAL A 146 -8.29 -2.42 9.86
N LYS A 147 -9.13 -3.11 10.64
CA LYS A 147 -9.43 -4.54 10.45
C LYS A 147 -9.97 -4.85 9.06
N ALA A 148 -10.84 -3.99 8.53
CA ALA A 148 -11.39 -4.14 7.19
C ALA A 148 -10.35 -3.91 6.08
N LEU A 149 -9.39 -3.02 6.29
CA LEU A 149 -8.42 -2.60 5.27
C LEU A 149 -7.08 -3.37 5.32
N ALA A 150 -6.68 -3.85 6.51
CA ALA A 150 -5.40 -4.46 6.75
C ALA A 150 -5.11 -5.67 5.86
N PRO A 151 -6.06 -6.61 5.59
CA PRO A 151 -5.80 -7.72 4.69
C PRO A 151 -5.30 -7.28 3.31
N THR A 152 -5.98 -6.32 2.69
CA THR A 152 -5.57 -5.81 1.38
C THR A 152 -4.24 -5.07 1.45
N MET A 153 -4.10 -4.12 2.38
CA MET A 153 -2.87 -3.30 2.46
C MET A 153 -1.63 -4.14 2.70
N ILE A 154 -1.70 -5.11 3.62
CA ILE A 154 -0.55 -5.94 3.98
C ILE A 154 -0.22 -6.93 2.88
N CYS A 155 -1.23 -7.60 2.31
CA CYS A 155 -0.99 -8.53 1.21
C CYS A 155 -0.42 -7.81 -0.02
N ASN A 156 -0.91 -6.62 -0.35
CA ASN A 156 -0.35 -5.87 -1.48
C ASN A 156 1.11 -5.51 -1.22
N GLY A 157 1.46 -5.02 -0.03
CA GLY A 157 2.85 -4.79 0.35
C GLY A 157 3.72 -6.05 0.19
N PHE A 158 3.22 -7.23 0.59
CA PHE A 158 3.95 -8.48 0.41
C PHE A 158 4.11 -8.93 -1.05
N PHE A 159 3.12 -8.67 -1.91
CA PHE A 159 3.14 -9.07 -3.32
C PHE A 159 3.87 -8.06 -4.21
N GLU A 160 4.09 -6.84 -3.72
CA GLU A 160 4.97 -5.84 -4.33
C GLU A 160 6.46 -6.16 -4.08
N ASP A 161 6.80 -6.73 -2.92
CA ASP A 161 8.15 -7.22 -2.64
C ASP A 161 8.40 -8.58 -3.32
N GLU A 162 9.23 -8.60 -4.37
CA GLU A 162 9.54 -9.81 -5.13
C GLU A 162 10.17 -10.94 -4.29
N SER A 163 10.87 -10.62 -3.19
CA SER A 163 11.46 -11.64 -2.31
C SER A 163 10.40 -12.30 -1.42
N ILE A 164 9.47 -11.51 -0.87
CA ILE A 164 8.37 -11.99 -0.04
C ILE A 164 7.34 -12.73 -0.91
N LYS A 165 6.98 -12.16 -2.06
CA LYS A 165 6.13 -12.77 -3.08
C LYS A 165 6.62 -14.17 -3.46
N LYS A 166 7.92 -14.35 -3.74
CA LYS A 166 8.49 -15.67 -4.04
C LYS A 166 8.33 -16.66 -2.89
N LYS A 167 8.50 -16.21 -1.64
CA LYS A 167 8.28 -17.06 -0.46
C LYS A 167 6.80 -17.45 -0.32
N LEU A 168 5.89 -16.51 -0.51
CA LEU A 168 4.44 -16.75 -0.50
C LEU A 168 4.03 -17.78 -1.58
N GLN A 169 4.48 -17.57 -2.81
CA GLN A 169 4.23 -18.49 -3.92
C GLN A 169 4.83 -19.87 -3.66
N GLY A 170 6.04 -19.95 -3.09
CA GLY A 170 6.66 -21.21 -2.66
C GLY A 170 5.89 -21.93 -1.54
N ARG A 171 4.97 -21.25 -0.86
CA ARG A 171 4.05 -21.80 0.15
C ARG A 171 2.63 -22.01 -0.39
N ASN A 172 2.43 -21.82 -1.70
CA ASN A 172 1.12 -21.83 -2.33
C ASN A 172 0.12 -20.90 -1.63
N ILE A 173 0.59 -19.68 -1.33
CA ILE A 173 -0.20 -18.56 -0.82
C ILE A 173 -0.23 -17.52 -1.93
N ASP A 174 -1.38 -17.40 -2.59
CA ASP A 174 -1.69 -16.30 -3.49
C ASP A 174 -2.28 -15.11 -2.72
N ASN A 175 -2.58 -14.01 -3.41
CA ASN A 175 -3.09 -12.80 -2.77
C ASN A 175 -4.45 -13.06 -2.08
N ALA A 176 -5.34 -13.82 -2.71
CA ALA A 176 -6.63 -14.17 -2.14
C ALA A 176 -6.49 -14.96 -0.83
N LYS A 177 -5.61 -15.97 -0.80
CA LYS A 177 -5.31 -16.74 0.41
C LYS A 177 -4.57 -15.91 1.45
N CYS A 178 -3.69 -15.00 1.05
CA CYS A 178 -3.07 -14.07 1.98
C CYS A 178 -4.14 -13.26 2.74
N MET A 179 -5.14 -12.71 2.02
CA MET A 179 -6.20 -11.92 2.62
C MET A 179 -7.05 -12.69 3.64
N THR A 180 -7.20 -14.01 3.49
CA THR A 180 -7.93 -14.84 4.46
C THR A 180 -7.10 -15.23 5.68
N LEU A 181 -5.77 -15.12 5.61
CA LEU A 181 -4.84 -15.45 6.69
C LEU A 181 -4.48 -14.24 7.57
N ILE A 182 -4.55 -13.02 7.04
CA ILE A 182 -4.28 -11.78 7.80
C ILE A 182 -5.20 -11.59 9.02
N PRO A 183 -6.52 -11.86 8.97
CA PRO A 183 -7.43 -11.60 10.11
C PRO A 183 -6.99 -12.24 11.43
N GLU A 184 -6.42 -13.43 11.41
CA GLU A 184 -5.94 -14.10 12.62
C GLU A 184 -4.75 -13.34 13.26
N SER A 185 -3.82 -12.89 12.42
CA SER A 185 -2.67 -12.09 12.86
C SER A 185 -3.12 -10.70 13.33
N PHE A 186 -4.15 -10.13 12.67
CA PHE A 186 -4.79 -8.88 13.09
C PHE A 186 -5.39 -8.99 14.49
N ASP A 187 -6.20 -10.01 14.76
CA ASP A 187 -6.86 -10.16 16.06
C ASP A 187 -5.85 -10.34 17.21
N LYS A 188 -4.76 -11.06 16.95
CA LYS A 188 -3.64 -11.17 17.89
C LYS A 188 -2.99 -9.81 18.17
N CYS A 189 -2.62 -9.06 17.13
CA CYS A 189 -1.97 -7.77 17.26
C CYS A 189 -2.88 -6.70 17.88
N GLN A 190 -4.17 -6.71 17.52
CA GLN A 190 -5.18 -5.87 18.15
C GLN A 190 -5.21 -6.14 19.65
N THR A 191 -5.33 -7.41 20.07
CA THR A 191 -5.36 -7.79 21.49
C THR A 191 -4.12 -7.32 22.23
N GLN A 192 -2.95 -7.46 21.62
CA GLN A 192 -1.67 -7.03 22.19
C GLN A 192 -1.61 -5.52 22.45
N TYR A 193 -2.13 -4.69 21.53
CA TYR A 193 -2.00 -3.24 21.62
C TYR A 193 -3.24 -2.51 22.16
N TYR A 194 -4.38 -3.18 22.29
CA TYR A 194 -5.66 -2.55 22.63
C TYR A 194 -5.64 -1.72 23.91
N SER A 195 -4.92 -2.20 24.93
CA SER A 195 -4.77 -1.52 26.23
C SER A 195 -3.85 -0.31 26.18
N SER A 196 -2.95 -0.26 25.19
CA SER A 196 -1.98 0.83 24.99
C SER A 196 -2.49 1.91 24.04
N LEU A 197 -3.57 1.65 23.30
CA LEU A 197 -4.20 2.63 22.43
C LEU A 197 -4.86 3.75 23.25
N PRO A 198 -4.68 5.02 22.84
CA PRO A 198 -5.45 6.12 23.42
C PRO A 198 -6.94 5.92 23.14
N SER A 199 -7.82 6.50 23.97
CA SER A 199 -9.27 6.39 23.81
C SER A 199 -9.78 6.94 22.47
N THR A 200 -9.09 7.96 21.96
CA THR A 200 -9.33 8.58 20.65
C THR A 200 -8.01 8.71 19.88
N LEU A 201 -8.08 8.63 18.56
CA LEU A 201 -6.94 8.77 17.65
C LEU A 201 -7.19 9.94 16.70
N ASN A 202 -6.24 10.86 16.66
CA ASN A 202 -6.10 11.83 15.57
C ASN A 202 -5.26 11.22 14.43
N VAL A 203 -5.07 11.96 13.34
CA VAL A 203 -4.30 11.50 12.17
C VAL A 203 -2.87 11.05 12.52
N GLU A 204 -2.18 11.76 13.40
CA GLU A 204 -0.78 11.47 13.74
C GLU A 204 -0.66 10.20 14.59
N THR A 205 -1.50 10.09 15.62
CA THR A 205 -1.56 8.90 16.48
C THR A 205 -2.09 7.69 15.71
N ALA A 206 -3.08 7.86 14.84
CA ALA A 206 -3.60 6.81 13.96
C ALA A 206 -2.53 6.27 13.00
N ASN A 207 -1.70 7.13 12.42
CA ASN A 207 -0.58 6.69 11.58
C ASN A 207 0.46 5.90 12.39
N THR A 208 0.83 6.41 13.57
CA THR A 208 1.80 5.75 14.45
C THR A 208 1.33 4.35 14.86
N TRP A 209 0.06 4.23 15.26
CA TRP A 209 -0.52 2.96 15.67
C TRP A 209 -0.83 2.04 14.48
N GLY A 210 -1.24 2.60 13.34
CA GLY A 210 -1.44 1.85 12.10
C GLY A 210 -0.15 1.15 11.67
N HIS A 211 0.98 1.86 11.72
CA HIS A 211 2.29 1.27 11.41
C HIS A 211 2.66 0.16 12.41
N LYS A 212 2.52 0.40 13.71
CA LYS A 212 2.81 -0.62 14.75
C LYS A 212 1.96 -1.88 14.61
N ILE A 213 0.67 -1.72 14.31
CA ILE A 213 -0.24 -2.84 14.08
C ILE A 213 0.16 -3.57 12.78
N GLY A 214 0.41 -2.84 11.70
CA GLY A 214 0.86 -3.42 10.43
C GLY A 214 2.16 -4.22 10.56
N GLU A 215 3.17 -3.67 11.23
CA GLU A 215 4.45 -4.35 11.50
C GLU A 215 4.26 -5.62 12.33
N CYS A 216 3.42 -5.55 13.37
CA CYS A 216 3.08 -6.72 14.18
C CYS A 216 2.42 -7.81 13.34
N ILE A 217 1.43 -7.46 12.54
CA ILE A 217 0.71 -8.41 11.68
C ILE A 217 1.68 -9.03 10.68
N GLY A 218 2.50 -8.21 10.03
CA GLY A 218 3.46 -8.70 9.04
C GLY A 218 4.47 -9.66 9.66
N THR A 219 4.95 -9.36 10.87
CA THR A 219 5.87 -10.22 11.62
C THR A 219 5.21 -11.53 12.06
N ASP A 220 4.00 -11.49 12.60
CA ASP A 220 3.27 -12.69 13.02
C ASP A 220 2.96 -13.60 11.82
N PHE A 221 2.47 -13.00 10.73
CA PHE A 221 2.22 -13.69 9.47
C PHE A 221 3.50 -14.35 8.95
N ALA A 222 4.61 -13.62 8.92
CA ALA A 222 5.88 -14.15 8.45
C ALA A 222 6.34 -15.35 9.28
N LYS A 223 6.21 -15.31 10.60
CA LYS A 223 6.54 -16.43 11.49
C LYS A 223 5.66 -17.66 11.23
N LYS A 224 4.38 -17.45 10.96
CA LYS A 224 3.42 -18.54 10.72
C LYS A 224 3.60 -19.21 9.36
N TYR A 225 3.91 -18.42 8.32
CA TYR A 225 3.78 -18.90 6.94
C TYR A 225 5.05 -18.78 6.11
N LEU A 226 5.96 -17.84 6.42
CA LEU A 226 7.13 -17.54 5.58
C LEU A 226 8.44 -18.10 6.12
N VAL A 227 8.60 -18.13 7.44
CA VAL A 227 9.76 -18.75 8.09
C VAL A 227 9.51 -20.27 8.14
N PRO A 228 10.47 -21.12 7.73
CA PRO A 228 10.35 -22.55 7.96
C PRO A 228 10.18 -22.81 9.46
N ALA A 229 9.21 -23.64 9.84
CA ALA A 229 9.13 -24.14 11.21
C ALA A 229 10.51 -24.69 11.57
N GLU A 230 11.08 -24.24 12.69
CA GLU A 230 12.33 -24.80 13.18
C GLU A 230 12.16 -26.32 13.20
N THR A 231 12.92 -27.02 12.36
CA THR A 231 13.10 -28.45 12.51
C THR A 231 13.66 -28.63 13.91
N THR A 232 12.80 -29.03 14.84
CA THR A 232 13.21 -29.52 16.14
C THR A 232 14.04 -30.77 15.84
N THR A 233 15.35 -30.56 15.68
CA THR A 233 16.34 -31.64 15.64
C THR A 233 16.34 -32.23 17.05
N ASN A 234 15.38 -33.12 17.30
CA ASN A 234 15.44 -33.99 18.45
C ASN A 234 16.77 -34.76 18.35
N GLY A 235 17.55 -34.64 19.42
CA GLY A 235 18.90 -35.16 19.51
C GLY A 235 19.00 -36.65 19.18
N GLN A 236 20.17 -36.98 18.63
CA GLN A 236 20.84 -38.24 18.89
C GLN A 236 22.13 -37.94 19.62
#